data_AF-A0A145VZF4-F1
#
_entry.id   AF-A0A145VZF4-F1
#
_cell.length_a   1.000
_cell.length_b   1.000
_cell.length_c   1.000
_cell.angle_alpha   90.00
_cell.angle_beta   90.00
_cell.angle_gamma   90.00
#
_symmetry.space_group_name_H-M   'P 1'
#
loop_
_entity.id
_entity.type
_entity.pdbx_description
1 polymer ?
#
loop_
_entity_poly.entity_id
_entity_poly.type
_entity_poly.pdbx_seq_one_letter_code
_entity_poly.pdbx_strand_id
1 'polypeptide(L)'
;MLKFRVSLLSLALLLGVSATAPAIAKTTAVATTAAQPQIASGSAMIVDLNTNKVIYASHPDLVRPIASITKVMTAMVVLDARLPLDEKLKVDISHTPEMKGIYSRVRLNSEISRKNMLLLALMSSENRAAASLAHHYPGGYDAFIRAMNAKAKALGMKNTHFVEPTGLSIHNVSTARDLTKLLIASKQYPLIGQLSTTREEMATFSNPAYTLPFRNTNHLVYRDNWNIQLTKTGFTNAAGHCLVMRTVFNGKPVALVVMDAFGKYTHFADASRLRTWIETGKVQPVPASALAYKKQKAEQMATAQND
;
A
#
# COMPACT_ATOMS: atom_id res chain seq x y z
N MET A 1 55.10 -91.24 -38.37
CA MET A 1 54.90 -90.73 -37.00
C MET A 1 53.95 -89.54 -37.05
N LEU A 2 52.71 -89.68 -36.55
CA LEU A 2 51.79 -88.61 -36.07
C LEU A 2 50.43 -89.27 -35.72
N LYS A 3 50.23 -89.74 -34.48
CA LYS A 3 49.56 -89.09 -33.32
C LYS A 3 48.04 -88.85 -33.45
N PHE A 4 47.30 -89.82 -32.88
CA PHE A 4 46.09 -89.79 -32.02
C PHE A 4 45.02 -88.66 -32.08
N ARG A 5 43.78 -89.12 -32.36
CA ARG A 5 42.43 -88.87 -31.77
C ARG A 5 42.18 -87.66 -30.83
N VAL A 6 41.03 -86.98 -30.99
CA VAL A 6 39.77 -87.11 -30.20
C VAL A 6 38.78 -85.96 -30.55
N SER A 7 37.49 -86.32 -30.66
CA SER A 7 36.30 -85.46 -30.83
C SER A 7 35.89 -84.79 -29.51
N LEU A 8 35.34 -83.56 -29.55
CA LEU A 8 34.44 -83.04 -28.50
C LEU A 8 33.53 -81.93 -29.05
N LEU A 9 32.24 -82.26 -29.10
CA LEU A 9 31.10 -81.34 -29.06
C LEU A 9 31.31 -80.22 -28.03
N SER A 10 30.90 -78.98 -28.34
CA SER A 10 30.23 -78.09 -27.37
C SER A 10 29.50 -76.94 -28.07
N LEU A 11 28.19 -77.02 -27.94
CA LEU A 11 27.13 -76.06 -28.22
C LEU A 11 27.30 -74.79 -27.36
N ALA A 12 27.21 -73.59 -27.96
CA ALA A 12 27.01 -72.35 -27.22
C ALA A 12 26.06 -71.41 -27.99
N LEU A 13 24.77 -71.61 -27.75
CA LEU A 13 23.67 -70.74 -28.16
C LEU A 13 23.60 -69.59 -27.14
N LEU A 14 24.11 -68.41 -27.49
CA LEU A 14 23.99 -67.20 -26.66
C LEU A 14 22.65 -66.52 -26.95
N LEU A 15 21.69 -66.76 -26.07
CA LEU A 15 20.43 -66.02 -25.94
C LEU A 15 20.73 -64.60 -25.46
N GLY A 16 20.56 -63.61 -26.34
CA GLY A 16 20.56 -62.20 -25.97
C GLY A 16 19.26 -61.84 -25.26
N VAL A 17 19.29 -61.81 -23.92
CA VAL A 17 18.19 -61.28 -23.11
C VAL A 17 18.26 -59.75 -23.17
N SER A 18 17.41 -59.14 -23.98
CA SER A 18 17.20 -57.68 -23.98
C SER A 18 16.40 -57.31 -22.74
N ALA A 19 17.08 -56.76 -21.72
CA ALA A 19 16.42 -56.20 -20.55
C ALA A 19 15.72 -54.89 -20.91
N THR A 20 14.41 -54.94 -21.15
CA THR A 20 13.56 -53.74 -21.26
C THR A 20 13.36 -53.15 -19.88
N ALA A 21 14.05 -52.05 -19.58
CA ALA A 21 13.78 -51.26 -18.38
C ALA A 21 12.36 -50.67 -18.47
N PRO A 22 11.53 -50.79 -17.41
CA PRO A 22 10.22 -50.16 -17.41
C PRO A 22 10.39 -48.64 -17.40
N ALA A 23 9.85 -47.97 -18.42
CA ALA A 23 9.76 -46.52 -18.44
C ALA A 23 8.80 -46.07 -17.34
N ILE A 24 9.34 -45.61 -16.21
CA ILE A 24 8.57 -44.95 -15.17
C ILE A 24 8.09 -43.62 -15.75
N ALA A 25 6.84 -43.57 -16.18
CA ALA A 25 6.18 -42.34 -16.56
C ALA A 25 6.19 -41.41 -15.33
N LYS A 26 6.98 -40.34 -15.39
CA LYS A 26 6.90 -39.24 -14.44
C LYS A 26 5.51 -38.62 -14.59
N THR A 27 4.60 -38.97 -13.70
CA THR A 27 3.37 -38.22 -13.47
C THR A 27 3.78 -36.81 -13.06
N THR A 28 3.75 -35.88 -14.00
CA THR A 28 3.81 -34.45 -13.70
C THR A 28 2.59 -34.13 -12.86
N ALA A 29 2.77 -34.03 -11.56
CA ALA A 29 1.78 -33.43 -10.67
C ALA A 29 1.49 -32.03 -11.24
N VAL A 30 0.30 -31.86 -11.80
CA VAL A 30 -0.23 -30.53 -12.13
C VAL A 30 -0.39 -29.85 -10.79
N ALA A 31 0.58 -29.02 -10.41
CA ALA A 31 0.43 -28.12 -9.29
C ALA A 31 -0.81 -27.27 -9.60
N THR A 32 -1.92 -27.54 -8.92
CA THR A 32 -3.09 -26.68 -8.92
C THR A 32 -2.62 -25.34 -8.39
N THR A 33 -2.31 -24.40 -9.29
CA THR A 33 -2.05 -23.01 -8.93
C THR A 33 -3.23 -22.54 -8.11
N ALA A 34 -3.00 -22.31 -6.82
CA ALA A 34 -4.03 -21.84 -5.91
C ALA A 34 -4.72 -20.62 -6.54
N ALA A 35 -6.05 -20.65 -6.60
CA ALA A 35 -6.83 -19.59 -7.22
C ALA A 35 -6.46 -18.24 -6.59
N GLN A 36 -6.06 -17.29 -7.44
CA GLN A 36 -5.72 -15.94 -6.99
C GLN A 36 -7.02 -15.16 -6.73
N PRO A 37 -7.10 -14.38 -5.64
CA PRO A 37 -8.31 -13.62 -5.35
C PRO A 37 -8.48 -12.50 -6.36
N GLN A 38 -9.72 -12.32 -6.81
CA GLN A 38 -10.12 -11.10 -7.51
C GLN A 38 -10.38 -9.98 -6.50
N ILE A 39 -10.10 -8.74 -6.92
CA ILE A 39 -10.39 -7.52 -6.16
C ILE A 39 -11.29 -6.60 -6.98
N ALA A 40 -12.14 -5.84 -6.29
CA ALA A 40 -12.95 -4.79 -6.92
C ALA A 40 -12.15 -3.50 -7.18
N SER A 41 -11.07 -3.28 -6.47
CA SER A 41 -10.21 -2.10 -6.63
C SER A 41 -9.38 -2.15 -7.93
N GLY A 42 -9.06 -0.98 -8.49
CA GLY A 42 -8.31 -0.85 -9.74
C GLY A 42 -6.89 -1.40 -9.65
N SER A 43 -6.21 -1.17 -8.53
CA SER A 43 -4.84 -1.67 -8.29
C SER A 43 -4.67 -2.14 -6.84
N ALA A 44 -3.82 -3.15 -6.62
CA ALA A 44 -3.39 -3.56 -5.29
C ALA A 44 -2.02 -4.24 -5.31
N MET A 45 -1.37 -4.24 -4.15
CA MET A 45 -0.13 -4.97 -3.92
C MET A 45 0.00 -5.38 -2.46
N ILE A 46 0.48 -6.60 -2.21
CA ILE A 46 0.86 -7.08 -0.88
C ILE A 46 2.29 -7.60 -0.93
N VAL A 47 3.11 -7.16 0.01
CA VAL A 47 4.51 -7.58 0.16
C VAL A 47 4.77 -8.06 1.59
N ASP A 48 5.50 -9.18 1.69
CA ASP A 48 6.05 -9.68 2.94
C ASP A 48 7.17 -8.72 3.43
N LEU A 49 7.01 -8.11 4.60
CA LEU A 49 7.94 -7.09 5.11
C LEU A 49 9.24 -7.64 5.69
N ASN A 50 9.35 -8.97 5.83
CA ASN A 50 10.58 -9.63 6.26
C ASN A 50 11.46 -9.99 5.06
N THR A 51 10.85 -10.40 3.95
CA THR A 51 11.59 -10.89 2.77
C THR A 51 11.52 -9.97 1.55
N ASN A 52 10.69 -8.93 1.60
CA ASN A 52 10.34 -8.06 0.47
C ASN A 52 9.76 -8.82 -0.75
N LYS A 53 9.33 -10.07 -0.58
CA LYS A 53 8.69 -10.85 -1.65
C LYS A 53 7.24 -10.40 -1.84
N VAL A 54 6.84 -10.29 -3.10
CA VAL A 54 5.45 -10.01 -3.49
C VAL A 54 4.59 -11.24 -3.17
N ILE A 55 3.53 -11.03 -2.38
CA ILE A 55 2.51 -12.04 -2.06
C ILE A 55 1.36 -11.94 -3.06
N TYR A 56 0.95 -10.72 -3.39
CA TYR A 56 -0.15 -10.45 -4.32
C TYR A 56 0.12 -9.16 -5.09
N ALA A 57 -0.27 -9.12 -6.36
CA ALA A 57 -0.24 -7.91 -7.16
C ALA A 57 -1.36 -7.91 -8.20
N SER A 58 -2.03 -6.77 -8.36
CA SER A 58 -2.99 -6.52 -9.43
C SER A 58 -2.77 -5.10 -9.94
N HIS A 59 -2.40 -4.97 -11.21
CA HIS A 59 -2.01 -3.70 -11.85
C HIS A 59 -1.11 -2.80 -10.97
N PRO A 60 -0.01 -3.33 -10.44
CA PRO A 60 0.76 -2.65 -9.38
C PRO A 60 1.50 -1.40 -9.86
N ASP A 61 1.65 -1.22 -11.17
CA ASP A 61 2.43 -0.17 -11.82
C ASP A 61 1.56 0.90 -12.52
N LEU A 62 0.23 0.81 -12.43
CA LEU A 62 -0.66 1.86 -12.95
C LEU A 62 -0.57 3.12 -12.08
N VAL A 63 -0.28 4.25 -12.72
CA VAL A 63 -0.21 5.57 -12.08
C VAL A 63 -1.63 6.07 -11.80
N ARG A 64 -1.89 6.45 -10.55
CA ARG A 64 -3.20 6.89 -10.09
C ARG A 64 -3.08 8.02 -9.07
N PRO A 65 -4.04 8.94 -8.99
CA PRO A 65 -4.15 9.87 -7.87
C PRO A 65 -4.26 9.11 -6.55
N ILE A 66 -3.54 9.56 -5.52
CA ILE A 66 -3.44 8.83 -4.24
C ILE A 66 -4.15 9.51 -3.09
N ALA A 67 -4.72 10.69 -3.34
CA ALA A 67 -5.40 11.50 -2.35
C ALA A 67 -4.55 11.63 -1.06
N SER A 68 -5.19 11.53 0.11
CA SER A 68 -4.55 11.67 1.42
C SER A 68 -3.52 10.62 1.81
N ILE A 69 -3.25 9.60 0.98
CA ILE A 69 -2.06 8.74 1.18
C ILE A 69 -0.78 9.59 1.12
N THR A 70 -0.80 10.71 0.39
CA THR A 70 0.21 11.77 0.39
C THR A 70 0.74 12.13 1.77
N LYS A 71 -0.14 12.16 2.79
CA LYS A 71 0.22 12.59 4.15
C LYS A 71 1.24 11.66 4.83
N VAL A 72 1.41 10.43 4.33
CA VAL A 72 2.50 9.54 4.78
C VAL A 72 3.86 10.10 4.35
N MET A 73 3.98 10.61 3.11
CA MET A 73 5.19 11.27 2.63
C MET A 73 5.43 12.60 3.37
N THR A 74 4.36 13.40 3.55
CA THR A 74 4.40 14.64 4.34
C THR A 74 4.99 14.39 5.73
N ALA A 75 4.51 13.36 6.43
CA ALA A 75 5.02 13.01 7.74
C ALA A 75 6.50 12.57 7.72
N MET A 76 6.94 11.81 6.71
CA MET A 76 8.36 11.44 6.59
C MET A 76 9.26 12.66 6.42
N VAL A 77 8.89 13.60 5.55
CA VAL A 77 9.68 14.82 5.30
C VAL A 77 9.75 15.70 6.55
N VAL A 78 8.65 15.83 7.30
CA VAL A 78 8.66 16.54 8.59
C VAL A 78 9.64 15.91 9.57
N LEU A 79 9.63 14.58 9.69
CA LEU A 79 10.49 13.86 10.64
C LEU A 79 11.97 13.86 10.22
N ASP A 80 12.25 13.85 8.91
CA ASP A 80 13.61 13.97 8.39
C ASP A 80 14.27 15.30 8.75
N ALA A 81 13.49 16.38 8.85
CA ALA A 81 14.00 17.68 9.27
C ALA A 81 14.33 17.78 10.77
N ARG A 82 14.00 16.75 11.57
CA ARG A 82 14.33 16.65 13.01
C ARG A 82 13.93 17.88 13.83
N LEU A 83 12.80 18.50 13.46
CA LEU A 83 12.26 19.67 14.15
C LEU A 83 11.63 19.26 15.51
N PRO A 84 11.61 20.16 16.52
CA PRO A 84 11.03 19.86 17.82
C PRO A 84 9.55 19.48 17.72
N LEU A 85 9.15 18.34 18.26
CA LEU A 85 7.77 17.84 18.10
C LEU A 85 6.75 18.58 18.98
N ASP A 86 7.21 19.24 20.03
CA ASP A 86 6.44 20.00 21.01
C ASP A 86 6.20 21.46 20.62
N GLU A 87 7.01 22.01 19.70
CA GLU A 87 6.84 23.37 19.17
C GLU A 87 5.39 23.60 18.70
N LYS A 88 4.79 24.70 19.18
CA LYS A 88 3.47 25.15 18.77
C LYS A 88 3.56 25.83 17.42
N LEU A 89 2.81 25.29 16.46
CA LEU A 89 2.75 25.79 15.10
C LEU A 89 1.41 26.46 14.86
N LYS A 90 1.46 27.61 14.20
CA LYS A 90 0.28 28.32 13.72
C LYS A 90 -0.32 27.56 12.54
N VAL A 91 -1.65 27.41 12.51
CA VAL A 91 -2.35 26.84 11.35
C VAL A 91 -2.28 27.83 10.19
N ASP A 92 -1.54 27.45 9.16
CA ASP A 92 -1.30 28.23 7.95
C ASP A 92 -1.45 27.33 6.71
N ILE A 93 -2.19 27.84 5.73
CA ILE A 93 -2.49 27.16 4.47
C ILE A 93 -2.27 28.05 3.25
N SER A 94 -1.69 29.25 3.45
CA SER A 94 -1.62 30.31 2.44
C SER A 94 -0.87 29.94 1.15
N HIS A 95 -0.02 28.91 1.18
CA HIS A 95 0.76 28.40 0.06
C HIS A 95 0.20 27.09 -0.51
N THR A 96 -0.98 26.64 -0.07
CA THR A 96 -1.66 25.44 -0.62
C THR A 96 -2.98 25.85 -1.31
N PRO A 97 -2.96 26.24 -2.60
CA PRO A 97 -4.13 26.74 -3.31
C PRO A 97 -5.33 25.79 -3.30
N GLU A 98 -5.09 24.48 -3.30
CA GLU A 98 -6.11 23.43 -3.26
C GLU A 98 -6.99 23.49 -2.01
N MET A 99 -6.53 24.18 -0.94
CA MET A 99 -7.29 24.37 0.29
C MET A 99 -8.34 25.48 0.18
N LYS A 100 -8.32 26.30 -0.88
CA LYS A 100 -9.28 27.41 -1.05
C LYS A 100 -10.70 26.87 -1.13
N GLY A 101 -11.57 27.32 -0.21
CA GLY A 101 -12.96 26.89 -0.13
C GLY A 101 -13.18 25.51 0.52
N ILE A 102 -12.11 24.81 0.91
CA ILE A 102 -12.22 23.52 1.60
C ILE A 102 -12.54 23.75 3.08
N TYR A 103 -13.68 23.23 3.51
CA TYR A 103 -14.12 23.30 4.90
C TYR A 103 -13.19 22.50 5.83
N SER A 104 -12.91 23.07 7.00
CA SER A 104 -12.28 22.37 8.12
C SER A 104 -12.72 23.02 9.44
N ARG A 105 -12.87 22.18 10.48
CA ARG A 105 -13.14 22.62 11.86
C ARG A 105 -11.92 23.27 12.50
N VAL A 106 -10.70 22.95 12.03
CA VAL A 106 -9.45 23.54 12.52
C VAL A 106 -9.39 24.99 12.05
N ARG A 107 -9.36 25.95 12.98
CA ARG A 107 -9.39 27.37 12.66
C ARG A 107 -8.04 27.82 12.12
N LEU A 108 -8.03 28.74 11.15
CA LEU A 108 -6.79 29.39 10.73
C LEU A 108 -6.24 30.24 11.87
N ASN A 109 -4.91 30.40 11.91
CA ASN A 109 -4.18 31.15 12.91
C ASN A 109 -4.20 30.61 14.35
N SER A 110 -4.98 29.56 14.65
CA SER A 110 -4.84 28.85 15.91
C SER A 110 -3.57 28.02 15.95
N GLU A 111 -3.18 27.56 17.12
CA GLU A 111 -1.91 26.88 17.32
C GLU A 111 -2.09 25.52 17.99
N ILE A 112 -1.27 24.56 17.57
CA ILE A 112 -1.14 23.26 18.21
C ILE A 112 0.28 22.71 17.98
N SER A 113 0.72 21.73 18.76
CA SER A 113 2.09 21.20 18.61
C SER A 113 2.29 20.50 17.27
N ARG A 114 3.52 20.51 16.76
CA ARG A 114 3.91 19.77 15.54
C ARG A 114 3.50 18.29 15.60
N LYS A 115 3.68 17.63 16.77
CA LYS A 115 3.23 16.25 17.01
C LYS A 115 1.72 16.10 16.83
N ASN A 116 0.93 17.04 17.34
CA ASN A 116 -0.52 16.98 17.19
C ASN A 116 -0.94 17.30 15.74
N MET A 117 -0.25 18.19 15.02
CA MET A 117 -0.50 18.35 13.58
C MET A 117 -0.22 17.05 12.81
N LEU A 118 0.89 16.36 13.10
CA LEU A 118 1.18 15.04 12.53
C LEU A 118 0.08 14.02 12.87
N LEU A 119 -0.37 13.99 14.13
CA LEU A 119 -1.45 13.12 14.58
C LEU A 119 -2.74 13.36 13.79
N LEU A 120 -3.19 14.61 13.71
CA LEU A 120 -4.42 14.98 13.01
C LEU A 120 -4.34 14.68 11.50
N ALA A 121 -3.17 14.93 10.89
CA ALA A 121 -2.92 14.61 9.49
C ALA A 121 -2.95 13.08 9.22
N LEU A 122 -2.36 12.27 10.10
CA LEU A 122 -2.24 10.82 9.90
C LEU A 122 -3.51 10.07 10.31
N MET A 123 -4.02 10.28 11.53
CA MET A 123 -5.20 9.60 12.07
C MET A 123 -6.49 10.03 11.34
N SER A 124 -6.72 11.34 11.31
CA SER A 124 -7.99 11.92 10.88
C SER A 124 -7.94 12.54 9.49
N SER A 125 -6.80 12.44 8.80
CA SER A 125 -6.64 12.98 7.45
C SER A 125 -6.85 14.49 7.36
N GLU A 126 -6.59 15.23 8.43
CA GLU A 126 -6.89 16.67 8.52
C GLU A 126 -5.98 17.47 7.56
N ASN A 127 -6.58 18.20 6.62
CA ASN A 127 -5.85 18.84 5.53
C ASN A 127 -5.12 20.12 5.97
N ARG A 128 -5.71 20.93 6.87
CA ARG A 128 -5.07 22.16 7.37
C ARG A 128 -3.83 21.82 8.18
N ALA A 129 -3.86 20.75 8.98
CA ALA A 129 -2.71 20.25 9.71
C ALA A 129 -1.57 19.83 8.75
N ALA A 130 -1.89 19.06 7.70
CA ALA A 130 -0.90 18.63 6.71
C ALA A 130 -0.27 19.80 5.93
N ALA A 131 -1.09 20.78 5.51
CA ALA A 131 -0.59 22.00 4.87
C ALA A 131 0.29 22.82 5.82
N SER A 132 -0.15 23.02 7.07
CA SER A 132 0.61 23.78 8.08
C SER A 132 1.99 23.17 8.35
N LEU A 133 2.10 21.85 8.37
CA LEU A 133 3.41 21.17 8.52
C LEU A 133 4.40 21.56 7.42
N ALA A 134 3.94 21.72 6.18
CA ALA A 134 4.79 22.15 5.06
C ALA A 134 5.15 23.64 5.14
N HIS A 135 4.24 24.47 5.66
CA HIS A 135 4.50 25.90 5.89
C HIS A 135 5.60 26.16 6.92
N HIS A 136 5.69 25.31 7.95
CA HIS A 136 6.68 25.43 9.04
C HIS A 136 7.95 24.60 8.78
N TYR A 137 8.36 24.48 7.52
CA TYR A 137 9.54 23.72 7.12
C TYR A 137 10.74 24.65 6.83
N PRO A 138 11.97 24.29 7.25
CA PRO A 138 13.17 25.04 6.90
C PRO A 138 13.33 25.18 5.38
N GLY A 139 13.50 26.42 4.91
CA GLY A 139 13.52 26.72 3.46
C GLY A 139 12.13 26.94 2.84
N GLY A 140 11.06 26.86 3.64
CA GLY A 140 9.70 27.20 3.24
C GLY A 140 8.95 26.10 2.48
N TYR A 141 7.74 26.45 2.05
CA TYR A 141 6.79 25.53 1.42
C TYR A 141 7.36 24.84 0.16
N ASP A 142 7.96 25.60 -0.76
CA ASP A 142 8.50 25.02 -1.98
C ASP A 142 9.67 24.06 -1.70
N ALA A 143 10.46 24.33 -0.66
CA ALA A 143 11.51 23.40 -0.22
C ALA A 143 10.90 22.10 0.32
N PHE A 144 9.75 22.17 1.00
CA PHE A 144 9.02 20.98 1.44
C PHE A 144 8.57 20.12 0.26
N ILE A 145 7.96 20.71 -0.77
CA ILE A 145 7.50 19.95 -1.96
C ILE A 145 8.69 19.34 -2.72
N ARG A 146 9.81 20.07 -2.84
CA ARG A 146 11.06 19.52 -3.38
C ARG A 146 11.56 18.35 -2.54
N ALA A 147 11.51 18.44 -1.21
CA ALA A 147 11.93 17.37 -0.31
C ALA A 147 11.03 16.13 -0.43
N MET A 148 9.72 16.27 -0.60
CA MET A 148 8.80 15.15 -0.88
C MET A 148 9.19 14.38 -2.15
N ASN A 149 9.46 15.10 -3.24
CA ASN A 149 9.86 14.47 -4.51
C ASN A 149 11.28 13.90 -4.45
N ALA A 150 12.21 14.58 -3.77
CA ALA A 150 13.56 14.06 -3.54
C ALA A 150 13.53 12.75 -2.74
N LYS A 151 12.67 12.68 -1.71
CA LYS A 151 12.43 11.47 -0.93
C LYS A 151 11.86 10.35 -1.79
N ALA A 152 10.84 10.63 -2.60
CA ALA A 152 10.29 9.65 -3.55
C ALA A 152 11.38 9.08 -4.47
N LYS A 153 12.23 9.93 -5.04
CA LYS A 153 13.38 9.53 -5.86
C LYS A 153 14.38 8.66 -5.09
N ALA A 154 14.73 9.06 -3.86
CA ALA A 154 15.66 8.30 -3.00
C ALA A 154 15.12 6.92 -2.61
N LEU A 155 13.80 6.77 -2.49
CA LEU A 155 13.12 5.50 -2.26
C LEU A 155 12.90 4.68 -3.55
N GLY A 156 13.34 5.19 -4.71
CA GLY A 156 13.15 4.55 -6.01
C GLY A 156 11.69 4.53 -6.47
N MET A 157 10.86 5.45 -5.99
CA MET A 157 9.45 5.61 -6.38
C MET A 157 9.32 6.34 -7.73
N LYS A 158 9.70 5.66 -8.81
CA LYS A 158 9.88 6.25 -10.16
C LYS A 158 8.61 6.80 -10.80
N ASN A 159 7.45 6.32 -10.36
CA ASN A 159 6.14 6.65 -10.92
C ASN A 159 5.31 7.48 -9.92
N THR A 160 5.99 8.21 -9.03
CA THR A 160 5.38 9.02 -7.98
C THR A 160 5.76 10.48 -8.13
N HIS A 161 4.78 11.35 -7.98
CA HIS A 161 4.97 12.80 -8.01
C HIS A 161 4.07 13.48 -6.98
N PHE A 162 4.62 14.50 -6.32
CA PHE A 162 3.91 15.33 -5.35
C PHE A 162 3.96 16.80 -5.76
N VAL A 163 2.82 17.48 -5.72
CA VAL A 163 2.68 18.92 -5.96
C VAL A 163 2.28 19.70 -4.71
N GLU A 164 1.70 19.03 -3.71
CA GLU A 164 1.20 19.63 -2.46
C GLU A 164 1.15 18.59 -1.31
N PRO A 165 1.09 18.99 -0.02
CA PRO A 165 1.33 18.08 1.12
C PRO A 165 0.07 17.38 1.66
N THR A 166 -1.11 17.70 1.15
CA THR A 166 -2.40 17.24 1.69
C THR A 166 -2.95 16.02 0.94
N GLY A 167 -2.76 15.95 -0.37
CA GLY A 167 -3.43 14.98 -1.24
C GLY A 167 -4.79 15.44 -1.76
N LEU A 168 -5.07 16.74 -1.81
CA LEU A 168 -6.24 17.28 -2.48
C LEU A 168 -6.04 17.36 -4.00
N SER A 169 -4.80 17.58 -4.45
CA SER A 169 -4.49 17.66 -5.87
C SER A 169 -4.60 16.29 -6.54
N ILE A 170 -5.19 16.27 -7.73
CA ILE A 170 -5.22 15.07 -8.59
C ILE A 170 -3.83 14.72 -9.14
N HIS A 171 -2.90 15.67 -9.10
CA HIS A 171 -1.52 15.50 -9.57
C HIS A 171 -0.59 14.88 -8.52
N ASN A 172 -1.09 14.68 -7.29
CA ASN A 172 -0.46 13.79 -6.32
C ASN A 172 -0.74 12.35 -6.72
N VAL A 173 0.21 11.75 -7.43
CA VAL A 173 0.07 10.43 -8.06
C VAL A 173 1.16 9.46 -7.61
N SER A 174 0.85 8.17 -7.65
CA SER A 174 1.80 7.07 -7.38
C SER A 174 1.25 5.78 -7.99
N THR A 175 1.94 4.66 -7.71
CA THR A 175 1.51 3.29 -8.05
C THR A 175 1.44 2.43 -6.80
N ALA A 176 0.76 1.29 -6.85
CA ALA A 176 0.70 0.38 -5.70
C ALA A 176 2.10 -0.13 -5.31
N ARG A 177 2.98 -0.31 -6.30
CA ARG A 177 4.38 -0.68 -6.10
C ARG A 177 5.18 0.40 -5.40
N ASP A 178 5.04 1.65 -5.82
CA ASP A 178 5.78 2.76 -5.21
C ASP A 178 5.28 3.05 -3.79
N LEU A 179 3.95 3.02 -3.57
CA LEU A 179 3.40 3.13 -2.22
C LEU A 179 3.85 1.98 -1.30
N THR A 180 4.12 0.80 -1.84
CA THR A 180 4.70 -0.30 -1.05
C THR A 180 6.15 0.01 -0.64
N LYS A 181 6.95 0.65 -1.49
CA LYS A 181 8.29 1.16 -1.10
C LYS A 181 8.19 2.20 0.01
N LEU A 182 7.21 3.10 -0.07
CA LEU A 182 6.91 4.07 0.99
C LEU A 182 6.55 3.36 2.31
N LEU A 183 5.71 2.32 2.26
CA LEU A 183 5.39 1.51 3.45
C LEU A 183 6.62 0.80 4.01
N ILE A 184 7.48 0.22 3.18
CA ILE A 184 8.74 -0.40 3.63
C ILE A 184 9.62 0.64 4.34
N ALA A 185 9.80 1.82 3.74
CA ALA A 185 10.58 2.92 4.33
C ALA A 185 10.01 3.39 5.67
N SER A 186 8.68 3.38 5.83
CA SER A 186 8.02 3.78 7.08
C SER A 186 8.40 2.92 8.30
N LYS A 187 9.02 1.75 8.11
CA LYS A 187 9.60 0.95 9.20
C LYS A 187 10.65 1.74 10.00
N GLN A 188 11.34 2.69 9.37
CA GLN A 188 12.33 3.56 10.00
C GLN A 188 11.71 4.75 10.75
N TYR A 189 10.39 4.91 10.69
CA TYR A 189 9.66 6.03 11.30
C TYR A 189 8.54 5.51 12.22
N PRO A 190 8.86 4.94 13.40
CA PRO A 190 7.86 4.33 14.28
C PRO A 190 6.70 5.27 14.64
N LEU A 191 7.00 6.57 14.79
CA LEU A 191 6.02 7.59 15.13
C LEU A 191 4.90 7.73 14.07
N ILE A 192 5.19 7.55 12.78
CA ILE A 192 4.13 7.61 11.74
C ILE A 192 3.11 6.49 11.98
N GLY A 193 3.60 5.28 12.24
CA GLY A 193 2.75 4.13 12.58
C GLY A 193 1.89 4.42 13.80
N GLN A 194 2.53 4.80 14.91
CA GLN A 194 1.88 5.10 16.19
C GLN A 194 0.77 6.15 16.06
N LEU A 195 1.06 7.29 15.42
CA LEU A 195 0.07 8.36 15.25
C LEU A 195 -1.05 7.97 14.28
N SER A 196 -0.73 7.20 13.25
CA SER A 196 -1.72 6.77 12.26
C SER A 196 -2.71 5.73 12.79
N THR A 197 -2.33 4.98 13.83
CA THR A 197 -3.18 3.93 14.45
C THR A 197 -3.88 4.39 15.73
N THR A 198 -3.65 5.63 16.18
CA THR A 198 -4.43 6.25 17.26
C THR A 198 -5.93 6.16 16.93
N ARG A 199 -6.74 5.67 17.86
CA ARG A 199 -8.18 5.47 17.66
C ARG A 199 -8.92 6.80 17.65
N GLU A 200 -8.68 7.64 18.65
CA GLU A 200 -9.32 8.93 18.82
C GLU A 200 -8.47 9.87 19.66
N GLU A 201 -8.70 11.17 19.53
CA GLU A 201 -7.97 12.22 20.26
C GLU A 201 -8.86 13.45 20.49
N MET A 202 -8.72 14.09 21.64
CA MET A 202 -9.27 15.42 21.92
C MET A 202 -8.19 16.49 21.72
N ALA A 203 -8.15 17.09 20.52
CA ALA A 203 -7.10 18.04 20.17
C ALA A 203 -7.45 19.45 20.68
N THR A 204 -6.66 19.96 21.62
CA THR A 204 -6.78 21.31 22.18
C THR A 204 -5.83 22.28 21.47
N PHE A 205 -6.41 23.30 20.85
CA PHE A 205 -5.73 24.40 20.18
C PHE A 205 -5.63 25.62 21.10
N SER A 206 -4.66 26.49 20.83
CA SER A 206 -4.52 27.83 21.44
C SER A 206 -4.72 28.92 20.38
N ASN A 207 -4.89 30.17 20.84
CA ASN A 207 -4.94 31.39 19.99
C ASN A 207 -6.01 31.37 18.86
N PRO A 208 -7.32 31.24 19.15
CA PRO A 208 -7.97 31.16 20.46
C PRO A 208 -8.03 29.72 21.00
N ALA A 209 -8.31 29.56 22.30
CA ALA A 209 -8.47 28.25 22.90
C ALA A 209 -9.78 27.56 22.44
N TYR A 210 -9.67 26.32 21.95
CA TYR A 210 -10.82 25.43 21.67
C TYR A 210 -10.36 23.98 21.56
N THR A 211 -11.27 23.03 21.76
CA THR A 211 -10.98 21.59 21.67
C THR A 211 -11.88 20.92 20.62
N LEU A 212 -11.32 20.01 19.84
CA LEU A 212 -12.05 19.26 18.81
C LEU A 212 -11.87 17.74 19.00
N PRO A 213 -12.95 16.95 18.94
CA PRO A 213 -12.85 15.50 18.86
C PRO A 213 -12.43 15.06 17.45
N PHE A 214 -11.49 14.13 17.40
CA PHE A 214 -10.99 13.50 16.19
C PHE A 214 -10.99 11.97 16.33
N ARG A 215 -11.26 11.28 15.22
CA ARG A 215 -11.32 9.82 15.14
C ARG A 215 -10.53 9.32 13.95
N ASN A 216 -10.09 8.08 14.03
CA ASN A 216 -9.39 7.43 12.93
C ASN A 216 -10.31 7.25 11.71
N THR A 217 -9.77 7.56 10.54
CA THR A 217 -10.47 7.35 9.26
C THR A 217 -10.57 5.88 8.84
N ASN A 218 -9.73 5.00 9.41
CA ASN A 218 -9.79 3.57 9.19
C ASN A 218 -10.51 2.88 10.36
N HIS A 219 -11.75 2.43 10.15
CA HIS A 219 -12.52 1.75 11.18
C HIS A 219 -11.94 0.38 11.60
N LEU A 220 -10.99 -0.19 10.86
CA LEU A 220 -10.34 -1.46 11.21
C LEU A 220 -9.47 -1.34 12.48
N VAL A 221 -9.03 -0.14 12.88
CA VAL A 221 -8.24 0.04 14.11
C VAL A 221 -9.02 -0.24 15.40
N TYR A 222 -10.36 -0.27 15.29
CA TYR A 222 -11.27 -0.61 16.40
C TYR A 222 -11.61 -2.10 16.46
N ARG A 223 -11.09 -2.91 15.53
CA ARG A 223 -11.37 -4.35 15.48
C ARG A 223 -10.21 -5.13 16.08
N ASP A 224 -10.45 -5.85 17.17
CA ASP A 224 -9.40 -6.57 17.89
C ASP A 224 -8.73 -7.69 17.07
N ASN A 225 -9.43 -8.19 16.06
CA ASN A 225 -8.85 -9.16 15.14
C ASN A 225 -7.86 -8.54 14.13
N TRP A 226 -7.64 -7.23 14.10
CA TRP A 226 -6.67 -6.57 13.22
C TRP A 226 -5.45 -6.07 14.00
N ASN A 227 -4.26 -6.55 13.63
CA ASN A 227 -2.99 -6.05 14.16
C ASN A 227 -2.33 -5.10 13.14
N ILE A 228 -2.64 -3.80 13.26
CA ILE A 228 -2.23 -2.75 12.33
C ILE A 228 -1.08 -1.93 12.95
N GLN A 229 0.04 -1.82 12.25
CA GLN A 229 1.20 -1.02 12.67
C GLN A 229 1.26 0.35 12.00
N LEU A 230 0.60 0.54 10.85
CA LEU A 230 0.41 1.82 10.18
C LEU A 230 -0.83 1.73 9.31
N THR A 231 -1.63 2.80 9.23
CA THR A 231 -2.74 2.89 8.28
C THR A 231 -2.90 4.30 7.72
N LYS A 232 -3.21 4.41 6.43
CA LYS A 232 -3.76 5.66 5.87
C LYS A 232 -4.80 5.34 4.80
N THR A 233 -5.91 6.06 4.87
CA THR A 233 -6.95 6.06 3.81
C THR A 233 -6.81 7.31 2.94
N GLY A 234 -7.33 7.26 1.73
CA GLY A 234 -7.46 8.41 0.83
C GLY A 234 -8.78 8.34 0.07
N PHE A 235 -9.35 9.51 -0.23
CA PHE A 235 -10.50 9.61 -1.12
C PHE A 235 -10.52 10.97 -1.82
N THR A 236 -10.68 10.94 -3.13
CA THR A 236 -11.22 12.03 -3.97
C THR A 236 -12.04 11.37 -5.08
N ASN A 237 -12.90 12.13 -5.77
CA ASN A 237 -13.66 11.59 -6.90
C ASN A 237 -12.75 11.01 -8.00
N ALA A 238 -11.55 11.60 -8.20
CA ALA A 238 -10.57 11.14 -9.18
C ALA A 238 -9.73 9.94 -8.71
N ALA A 239 -9.41 9.85 -7.40
CA ALA A 239 -8.61 8.76 -6.85
C ALA A 239 -9.42 7.49 -6.56
N GLY A 240 -10.75 7.61 -6.44
CA GLY A 240 -11.55 6.64 -5.72
C GLY A 240 -11.11 6.52 -4.26
N HIS A 241 -11.47 5.44 -3.60
CA HIS A 241 -10.97 5.13 -2.27
C HIS A 241 -9.62 4.39 -2.35
N CYS A 242 -8.68 4.82 -1.52
CA CYS A 242 -7.35 4.24 -1.37
C CYS A 242 -7.12 3.83 0.09
N LEU A 243 -6.31 2.78 0.29
CA LEU A 243 -5.89 2.28 1.59
C LEU A 243 -4.46 1.77 1.51
N VAL A 244 -3.61 2.23 2.42
CA VAL A 244 -2.28 1.65 2.65
C VAL A 244 -2.17 1.24 4.10
N MET A 245 -1.60 0.06 4.36
CA MET A 245 -1.40 -0.44 5.71
C MET A 245 -0.08 -1.19 5.83
N ARG A 246 0.54 -1.10 7.01
CA ARG A 246 1.40 -2.17 7.54
C ARG A 246 0.59 -2.91 8.58
N THR A 247 0.42 -4.20 8.39
CA THR A 247 -0.42 -5.05 9.25
C THR A 247 0.19 -6.43 9.36
N VAL A 248 -0.27 -7.23 10.33
CA VAL A 248 0.15 -8.63 10.48
C VAL A 248 -1.00 -9.55 10.09
N PHE A 249 -0.77 -10.47 9.16
CA PHE A 249 -1.70 -11.53 8.77
C PHE A 249 -1.07 -12.88 9.13
N ASN A 250 -1.78 -13.70 9.92
CA ASN A 250 -1.27 -14.99 10.42
C ASN A 250 0.19 -14.94 10.94
N GLY A 251 0.51 -13.96 11.80
CA GLY A 251 1.86 -13.77 12.35
C GLY A 251 2.91 -13.18 11.37
N LYS A 252 2.57 -12.99 10.10
CA LYS A 252 3.46 -12.41 9.09
C LYS A 252 3.21 -10.91 8.90
N PRO A 253 4.21 -10.03 9.09
CA PRO A 253 4.08 -8.61 8.80
C PRO A 253 4.06 -8.38 7.29
N VAL A 254 3.07 -7.62 6.81
CA VAL A 254 2.86 -7.30 5.41
C VAL A 254 2.63 -5.81 5.18
N ALA A 255 3.08 -5.32 4.04
CA ALA A 255 2.61 -4.07 3.46
C ALA A 255 1.44 -4.39 2.54
N LEU A 256 0.32 -3.68 2.70
CA LEU A 256 -0.88 -3.81 1.88
C LEU A 256 -1.22 -2.45 1.28
N VAL A 257 -1.41 -2.43 -0.03
CA VAL A 257 -1.85 -1.26 -0.79
C VAL A 257 -3.06 -1.64 -1.63
N VAL A 258 -4.11 -0.83 -1.57
CA VAL A 258 -5.32 -0.94 -2.39
C VAL A 258 -5.66 0.47 -2.89
N MET A 259 -5.90 0.62 -4.19
CA MET A 259 -6.11 1.93 -4.84
C MET A 259 -7.27 1.87 -5.84
N ASP A 260 -7.91 3.01 -6.06
CA ASP A 260 -9.02 3.13 -7.01
C ASP A 260 -10.15 2.12 -6.70
N ALA A 261 -10.52 2.06 -5.42
CA ALA A 261 -11.71 1.35 -4.98
C ALA A 261 -12.91 2.29 -5.14
N PHE A 262 -13.82 1.97 -6.06
CA PHE A 262 -14.97 2.86 -6.25
C PHE A 262 -15.96 2.87 -5.09
N GLY A 263 -16.46 1.69 -4.72
CA GLY A 263 -17.48 1.59 -3.69
C GLY A 263 -16.97 2.09 -2.34
N LYS A 264 -17.85 2.75 -1.59
CA LYS A 264 -17.53 3.43 -0.32
C LYS A 264 -16.68 2.59 0.65
N TYR A 265 -16.91 1.28 0.70
CA TYR A 265 -16.22 0.35 1.59
C TYR A 265 -15.36 -0.68 0.84
N THR A 266 -15.18 -0.53 -0.48
CA THR A 266 -14.52 -1.53 -1.32
C THR A 266 -13.07 -1.75 -0.90
N HIS A 267 -12.32 -0.70 -0.57
CA HIS A 267 -10.94 -0.81 -0.08
C HIS A 267 -10.80 -1.63 1.21
N PHE A 268 -11.74 -1.48 2.16
CA PHE A 268 -11.78 -2.29 3.39
C PHE A 268 -12.22 -3.73 3.13
N ALA A 269 -13.19 -3.91 2.23
CA ALA A 269 -13.67 -5.22 1.83
C ALA A 269 -12.57 -6.00 1.11
N ASP A 270 -11.84 -5.39 0.18
CA ASP A 270 -10.71 -6.00 -0.51
C ASP A 270 -9.56 -6.30 0.44
N ALA A 271 -9.24 -5.41 1.39
CA ALA A 271 -8.27 -5.71 2.44
C ALA A 271 -8.67 -6.94 3.27
N SER A 272 -9.96 -7.10 3.58
CA SER A 272 -10.48 -8.27 4.30
C SER A 272 -10.45 -9.54 3.45
N ARG A 273 -10.82 -9.46 2.16
CA ARG A 273 -10.73 -10.60 1.22
C ARG A 273 -9.29 -11.09 1.06
N LEU A 274 -8.36 -10.18 0.87
CA LEU A 274 -6.94 -10.48 0.73
C LEU A 274 -6.38 -11.09 2.01
N ARG A 275 -6.77 -10.58 3.18
CA ARG A 275 -6.45 -11.19 4.46
C ARG A 275 -6.97 -12.62 4.56
N THR A 276 -8.28 -12.84 4.33
CA THR A 276 -8.88 -14.18 4.41
C THR A 276 -8.20 -15.17 3.47
N TRP A 277 -7.86 -14.74 2.26
CA TRP A 277 -7.11 -15.57 1.30
C TRP A 277 -5.71 -15.91 1.82
N ILE A 278 -4.96 -14.95 2.36
CA ILE A 278 -3.63 -15.21 2.94
C ILE A 278 -3.70 -16.14 4.16
N GLU A 279 -4.71 -15.96 5.02
CA GLU A 279 -4.82 -16.72 6.27
C GLU A 279 -5.39 -18.14 6.08
N THR A 280 -6.25 -18.35 5.08
CA THR A 280 -7.02 -19.61 4.94
C THR A 280 -6.92 -20.28 3.57
N GLY A 281 -6.33 -19.62 2.57
CA GLY A 281 -6.36 -20.05 1.17
C GLY A 281 -7.72 -19.89 0.48
N LYS A 282 -8.79 -19.54 1.20
CA LYS A 282 -10.14 -19.40 0.62
C LYS A 282 -10.27 -18.08 -0.13
N VAL A 283 -10.66 -18.16 -1.40
CA VAL A 283 -11.01 -16.99 -2.22
C VAL A 283 -12.47 -16.63 -1.95
N GLN A 284 -12.71 -15.39 -1.52
CA GLN A 284 -14.06 -14.86 -1.41
C GLN A 284 -14.48 -14.15 -2.70
N PRO A 285 -15.69 -14.41 -3.23
CA PRO A 285 -16.14 -13.77 -4.44
C PRO A 285 -16.29 -12.25 -4.25
N VAL A 286 -15.98 -11.51 -5.30
CA VAL A 286 -16.31 -10.08 -5.39
C VAL A 286 -17.77 -9.98 -5.87
N PRO A 287 -18.63 -9.15 -5.24
CA PRO A 287 -20.00 -8.96 -5.70
C PRO A 287 -20.04 -8.54 -7.18
N ALA A 288 -20.93 -9.14 -7.97
CA ALA A 288 -21.05 -8.88 -9.41
C ALA A 288 -21.26 -7.38 -9.72
N SER A 289 -21.99 -6.67 -8.87
CA SER A 289 -22.20 -5.22 -8.99
C SER A 289 -20.90 -4.42 -8.88
N ALA A 290 -19.97 -4.83 -8.02
CA ALA A 290 -18.67 -4.18 -7.87
C ALA A 290 -17.76 -4.45 -9.09
N LEU A 291 -17.85 -5.65 -9.68
CA LEU A 291 -17.12 -6.00 -10.91
C LEU A 291 -17.68 -5.24 -12.12
N ALA A 292 -19.00 -5.18 -12.28
CA ALA A 292 -19.65 -4.44 -13.36
C ALA A 292 -19.30 -2.94 -13.29
N TYR A 293 -19.35 -2.36 -12.09
CA TYR A 293 -18.95 -0.98 -11.88
C TYR A 293 -17.48 -0.75 -12.26
N LYS A 294 -16.58 -1.61 -11.77
CA LYS A 294 -15.14 -1.54 -12.09
C LYS A 294 -14.90 -1.55 -13.60
N LYS A 295 -15.61 -2.43 -14.33
CA LYS A 295 -15.51 -2.53 -15.79
C LYS A 295 -15.98 -1.24 -16.49
N GLN A 296 -17.18 -0.76 -16.14
CA GLN A 296 -17.74 0.47 -16.73
C GLN A 296 -16.83 1.69 -16.50
N LYS A 297 -16.23 1.82 -15.31
CA LYS A 297 -15.30 2.92 -15.04
C LYS A 297 -13.98 2.81 -15.79
N ALA A 298 -13.43 1.62 -15.89
CA ALA A 298 -12.22 1.40 -16.68
C ALA A 298 -12.44 1.79 -18.15
N GLU A 299 -13.63 1.49 -18.70
CA GLU A 299 -14.03 1.92 -20.05
C GLU A 299 -14.14 3.46 -20.16
N GLN A 300 -14.80 4.13 -19.20
CA GLN A 300 -14.90 5.60 -19.18
C GLN A 300 -13.55 6.31 -19.06
N MET A 301 -12.62 5.76 -18.28
CA MET A 301 -11.27 6.31 -18.15
C MET A 301 -10.45 6.12 -19.42
N ALA A 302 -10.60 4.96 -20.08
CA ALA A 302 -9.92 4.69 -21.34
C ALA A 302 -10.39 5.62 -22.47
N THR A 303 -11.69 5.95 -22.53
CA THR A 303 -12.22 6.91 -23.51
C THR A 303 -11.73 8.33 -23.24
N ALA A 304 -11.72 8.78 -21.99
CA ALA A 304 -11.27 10.13 -21.64
C ALA A 304 -9.76 10.38 -21.79
N GLN A 305 -8.96 9.34 -22.03
CA GLN A 305 -7.52 9.43 -22.33
C GLN A 305 -7.21 9.45 -23.83
N ASN A 306 -8.20 9.15 -24.68
CA ASN A 306 -8.08 9.12 -26.14
C ASN A 306 -8.68 10.36 -26.82
N ASP A 307 -9.30 11.25 -26.04
CA ASP A 307 -9.81 12.57 -26.44
C ASP A 307 -8.88 13.68 -25.93
#